data_AF-A0A5Y3Q566-F1
#
_entry.id   AF-A0A5Y3Q566-F1
#
_cell.length_a   1.000
_cell.length_b   1.000
_cell.length_c   1.000
_cell.angle_alpha   90.00
_cell.angle_beta   90.00
_cell.angle_gamma   90.00
#
_symmetry.space_group_name_H-M   'P 1'
#
loop_
_entity.id
_entity.type
_entity.pdbx_description
1 polymer ?
#
loop_
_entity_poly.entity_id
_entity_poly.type
_entity_poly.pdbx_seq_one_letter_code
_entity_poly.pdbx_strand_id
1 'polypeptide(L)'
;MRLATRRWLSALMTSLLLAGACGGVLWLLSWKIAANLDEIAAQNATLEKLNAKTWGVTYLEDSNGRFLVLPKGMKAEAGWTVANGKRNAVKLVKE
;
A
#
# COMPACT_ATOMS: atom_id res chain seq x y z
N MET A 1 29.42 -46.24 -25.39
CA MET A 1 29.85 -45.20 -24.42
C MET A 1 29.54 -43.77 -24.88
N ARG A 2 29.85 -43.34 -26.12
CA ARG A 2 29.61 -41.94 -26.61
C ARG A 2 28.16 -41.43 -26.51
N LEU A 3 27.16 -42.29 -26.76
CA LEU A 3 25.73 -41.93 -26.67
C LEU A 3 25.26 -41.67 -25.23
N ALA A 4 25.80 -42.40 -24.25
CA ALA A 4 25.47 -42.21 -22.83
C ALA A 4 26.02 -40.88 -22.32
N THR A 5 27.28 -40.55 -22.64
CA THR A 5 27.90 -39.27 -22.28
C THR A 5 27.14 -38.07 -22.83
N ARG A 6 26.67 -38.14 -24.09
CA ARG A 6 25.90 -37.06 -24.72
C ARG A 6 24.55 -36.81 -24.02
N ARG A 7 23.85 -37.86 -23.60
CA ARG A 7 22.56 -37.76 -22.87
C ARG A 7 22.72 -37.14 -21.49
N TRP A 8 23.75 -37.56 -20.75
CA TRP A 8 24.07 -36.99 -19.44
C TRP A 8 24.50 -35.52 -19.54
N LEU A 9 25.30 -35.19 -20.55
CA LEU A 9 25.70 -33.80 -20.81
C LEU A 9 24.49 -32.92 -21.13
N SER A 10 23.56 -33.40 -21.98
CA SER A 10 22.33 -32.64 -22.26
C SER A 10 21.47 -32.44 -21.01
N ALA A 11 21.33 -33.48 -20.18
CA ALA A 11 20.56 -33.38 -18.93
C ALA A 11 21.17 -32.34 -17.96
N LEU A 12 22.50 -32.33 -17.81
CA LEU A 12 23.21 -31.33 -17.02
C LEU A 12 23.01 -29.91 -17.58
N MET A 13 23.14 -29.73 -18.90
CA MET A 13 22.94 -28.43 -19.54
C MET A 13 21.52 -27.90 -19.34
N THR A 14 20.50 -28.75 -19.50
CA THR A 14 19.11 -28.36 -19.26
C THR A 14 18.87 -28.01 -17.79
N SER A 15 19.45 -28.76 -16.86
CA SER A 15 19.34 -28.48 -15.42
C SER A 15 19.99 -27.16 -15.04
N LEU A 16 21.19 -26.86 -15.57
CA LEU A 16 21.88 -25.59 -15.35
C LEU A 16 21.10 -24.40 -15.94
N LEU A 17 20.52 -24.58 -17.13
CA LEU A 17 19.69 -23.55 -17.76
C LEU A 17 18.45 -23.24 -16.92
N LEU A 18 17.76 -24.28 -16.43
CA LEU A 18 16.62 -24.15 -15.53
C LEU A 18 17.02 -23.44 -14.22
N ALA A 19 18.12 -23.86 -13.60
CA ALA A 19 18.61 -23.23 -12.37
C ALA A 19 18.94 -21.76 -12.59
N GLY A 20 19.58 -21.40 -13.71
CA GLY A 20 19.87 -20.02 -14.07
C GLY A 20 18.61 -19.20 -14.31
N ALA A 21 17.63 -19.74 -15.04
CA ALA A 21 16.35 -19.08 -15.28
C ALA A 21 15.58 -18.84 -13.97
N CYS A 22 15.47 -19.86 -13.11
CA CYS A 22 14.83 -19.73 -11.80
C CYS A 22 15.56 -18.74 -10.90
N GLY A 23 16.89 -18.83 -10.82
CA GLY A 23 17.71 -17.91 -10.03
C GLY A 23 17.57 -16.46 -10.51
N GLY A 24 17.57 -16.23 -11.82
CA GLY A 24 17.35 -14.91 -12.41
C GLY A 24 15.97 -14.34 -12.06
N VAL A 25 14.92 -15.16 -12.14
CA VAL A 25 13.56 -14.74 -11.75
C VAL A 25 13.51 -14.41 -10.26
N LEU A 26 14.05 -15.26 -9.39
CA LEU A 26 14.10 -15.02 -7.94
C LEU A 26 14.85 -13.73 -7.60
N TRP A 27 15.95 -13.46 -8.30
CA TRP A 27 16.72 -12.24 -8.12
C TRP A 27 15.89 -11.01 -8.49
N LEU A 28 15.28 -11.01 -9.67
CA LEU A 28 14.41 -9.91 -10.11
C LEU A 28 13.22 -9.68 -9.17
N LEU A 29 12.61 -10.75 -8.67
CA LEU A 29 11.50 -10.64 -7.70
C LEU A 29 11.98 -10.07 -6.36
N SER A 30 13.17 -10.44 -5.90
CA SER A 30 13.75 -9.91 -4.66
C SER A 30 13.92 -8.39 -4.72
N TRP A 31 14.41 -7.87 -5.85
CA TRP A 31 14.52 -6.43 -6.08
C TRP A 31 13.17 -5.72 -6.09
N LYS A 32 12.17 -6.30 -6.76
CA LYS A 32 10.81 -5.75 -6.79
C LYS A 32 10.18 -5.71 -5.40
N ILE A 33 10.37 -6.76 -4.60
CA ILE A 33 9.87 -6.81 -3.22
C ILE A 33 10.52 -5.72 -2.38
N ALA A 34 11.85 -5.57 -2.45
CA ALA A 34 12.57 -4.53 -1.72
C ALA A 34 12.07 -3.12 -2.08
N ALA A 35 11.94 -2.82 -3.38
CA ALA A 35 11.41 -1.54 -3.85
C ALA A 35 9.96 -1.29 -3.38
N ASN A 36 9.11 -2.32 -3.44
CA ASN A 36 7.73 -2.21 -2.95
C ASN A 36 7.67 -1.96 -1.44
N LEU A 37 8.56 -2.57 -0.65
CA LEU A 37 8.63 -2.35 0.80
C LEU A 37 9.01 -0.89 1.12
N ASP A 38 9.98 -0.33 0.40
CA ASP A 38 10.36 1.08 0.55
C ASP A 38 9.21 2.02 0.17
N GLU A 39 8.48 1.72 -0.90
CA GLU A 39 7.32 2.49 -1.32
C GLU A 39 6.18 2.43 -0.29
N ILE A 40 5.88 1.25 0.25
CA ILE A 40 4.88 1.09 1.32
C ILE A 40 5.29 1.89 2.56
N ALA A 41 6.57 1.88 2.95
CA ALA A 41 7.05 2.66 4.07
C ALA A 41 6.84 4.17 3.85
N ALA A 42 7.13 4.67 2.63
CA ALA A 42 6.90 6.06 2.28
C ALA A 42 5.41 6.44 2.24
N GLN A 43 4.55 5.55 1.73
CA GLN A 43 3.10 5.72 1.72
C GLN A 43 2.54 5.75 3.15
N ASN A 44 2.98 4.84 4.01
CA ASN A 44 2.58 4.83 5.42
C ASN A 44 2.98 6.12 6.14
N ALA A 45 4.22 6.59 5.97
CA ALA A 45 4.64 7.86 6.55
C ALA A 45 3.82 9.06 6.03
N THR A 46 3.36 9.01 4.78
CA THR A 46 2.49 10.04 4.19
C THR A 46 1.09 9.97 4.77
N LEU A 47 0.53 8.76 4.90
CA LEU A 47 -0.78 8.53 5.52
C LEU A 47 -0.79 8.94 6.99
N GLU A 48 0.27 8.66 7.75
CA GLU A 48 0.39 9.12 9.14
C GLU A 48 0.39 10.64 9.24
N LYS A 49 1.15 11.32 8.38
CA LYS A 49 1.16 12.80 8.31
C LYS A 49 -0.20 13.36 7.94
N LEU A 50 -0.90 12.73 6.99
CA LEU A 50 -2.24 13.15 6.58
C LEU A 50 -3.24 12.93 7.72
N ASN A 51 -3.22 11.75 8.33
CA ASN A 51 -4.06 11.38 9.47
C ASN A 51 -3.88 12.33 10.65
N ALA A 52 -2.64 12.75 10.94
CA ALA A 52 -2.36 13.75 11.97
C ALA A 52 -2.95 15.13 11.63
N LYS A 53 -2.99 15.52 10.35
CA LYS A 53 -3.59 16.78 9.89
C LYS A 53 -5.12 16.75 9.81
N THR A 54 -5.72 15.59 9.57
CA THR A 54 -7.19 15.43 9.45
C THR A 54 -7.84 14.86 10.71
N TRP A 55 -7.04 14.53 11.72
CA TRP A 55 -7.46 13.84 12.94
C TRP A 55 -8.21 12.52 12.66
N GLY A 56 -7.89 11.85 11.55
CA GLY A 56 -8.56 10.61 11.13
C GLY A 56 -9.95 10.77 10.55
N VAL A 57 -10.38 12.00 10.24
CA VAL A 57 -11.58 12.24 9.43
C VAL A 57 -11.29 11.86 7.98
N THR A 58 -12.18 11.08 7.38
CA THR A 58 -12.10 10.68 5.96
C THR A 58 -13.33 11.17 5.18
N TYR A 59 -13.16 11.30 3.87
CA TYR A 59 -14.25 11.65 2.95
C TYR A 59 -14.80 10.37 2.31
N LEU A 60 -16.13 10.25 2.23
CA LEU A 60 -16.83 9.17 1.55
C LEU A 60 -17.89 9.77 0.61
N GLU A 61 -17.92 9.32 -0.63
CA GLU A 61 -18.97 9.67 -1.60
C GLU A 61 -19.56 8.37 -2.14
N ASP A 62 -20.87 8.22 -1.99
CA ASP A 62 -21.64 7.08 -2.48
C ASP A 62 -22.98 7.53 -3.10
N SER A 63 -23.86 6.58 -3.44
CA SER A 63 -25.18 6.88 -4.00
C SER A 63 -26.10 7.68 -3.07
N ASN A 64 -25.82 7.70 -1.76
CA ASN A 64 -26.59 8.41 -0.74
C ASN A 64 -26.05 9.83 -0.50
N GLY A 65 -24.86 10.16 -1.01
CA GLY A 65 -24.30 11.51 -0.97
C GLY A 65 -22.83 11.55 -0.53
N ARG A 66 -22.46 12.68 0.07
CA ARG A 66 -21.09 13.00 0.49
C ARG A 66 -21.03 13.13 2.00
N PHE A 67 -20.07 12.44 2.59
CA PHE A 67 -19.95 12.30 4.04
C PHE A 67 -18.52 12.59 4.48
N LEU A 68 -18.42 13.24 5.64
CA LEU A 68 -17.22 13.23 6.46
C LEU A 68 -17.40 12.11 7.48
N VAL A 69 -16.61 11.06 7.35
CA VAL A 69 -16.63 9.90 8.25
C VAL A 69 -15.70 10.18 9.41
N LEU A 70 -16.25 10.11 10.62
CA LEU A 70 -15.51 10.39 11.84
C LEU A 70 -14.66 9.17 12.24
N PRO A 71 -13.49 9.40 12.84
CA PRO A 71 -12.73 8.32 13.45
C PRO A 71 -13.53 7.69 14.60
N LYS A 72 -13.28 6.41 14.87
CA LYS A 72 -13.96 5.68 15.96
C LYS A 72 -13.79 6.40 17.31
N GLY A 73 -14.86 6.45 18.10
CA GLY A 73 -14.85 7.10 19.41
C GLY A 73 -14.98 8.62 19.39
N MET A 74 -15.33 9.21 18.22
CA MET A 74 -15.65 10.63 18.09
C MET A 74 -17.07 10.85 17.57
N LYS A 75 -17.70 11.92 18.05
CA LYS A 75 -19.00 12.46 17.61
C LYS A 75 -18.83 13.83 16.96
N ALA A 76 -19.79 14.17 16.10
CA ALA A 76 -19.90 15.45 15.43
C ALA A 76 -20.84 16.38 16.20
N GLU A 77 -20.35 17.53 16.63
CA GLU A 77 -21.19 18.66 17.05
C GLU A 77 -21.34 19.65 15.87
N ALA A 78 -22.57 19.79 15.37
CA ALA A 78 -22.91 20.74 14.32
C ALA A 78 -23.18 22.15 14.88
N GLY A 79 -23.39 23.14 13.99
CA GLY A 79 -23.75 24.51 14.38
C GLY A 79 -22.54 25.42 14.68
N TRP A 80 -21.32 24.92 14.52
CA TRP A 80 -20.11 25.72 14.65
C TRP A 80 -19.82 26.50 13.38
N THR A 81 -19.11 27.61 13.53
CA THR A 81 -18.62 28.40 12.39
C THR A 81 -17.17 28.82 12.62
N VAL A 82 -16.44 28.99 11.52
CA VAL A 82 -15.07 29.51 11.50
C VAL A 82 -14.98 30.76 10.63
N ALA A 83 -13.85 31.47 10.68
CA ALA A 83 -13.63 32.72 9.95
C ALA A 83 -14.71 33.78 10.23
N ASN A 84 -14.97 34.04 11.52
CA ASN A 84 -15.96 35.00 12.00
C ASN A 84 -17.38 34.76 11.43
N GLY A 85 -17.84 33.51 11.46
CA GLY A 85 -19.20 33.16 11.02
C GLY A 85 -19.37 32.92 9.53
N LYS A 86 -18.32 33.06 8.72
CA LYS A 86 -18.43 32.98 7.24
C LYS A 86 -18.48 31.56 6.70
N ARG A 87 -18.07 30.55 7.49
CA ARG A 87 -18.01 29.15 7.05
C ARG A 87 -18.54 28.23 8.13
N ASN A 88 -19.46 27.35 7.77
CA ASN A 88 -19.93 26.28 8.64
C ASN A 88 -18.79 25.31 8.96
N ALA A 89 -18.80 24.83 10.19
CA ALA A 89 -17.86 23.88 10.71
C ALA A 89 -18.57 22.85 11.59
N VAL A 90 -17.90 21.73 11.78
CA VAL A 90 -18.31 20.67 12.70
C VAL A 90 -17.17 20.49 13.70
N LYS A 91 -17.49 20.47 14.98
CA LYS A 91 -16.53 20.19 16.03
C LYS A 91 -16.51 18.70 16.30
N LEU A 92 -15.32 18.11 16.36
CA LEU A 92 -15.12 16.73 16.77
C LEU A 92 -15.00 16.67 18.30
N VAL A 93 -15.82 15.85 18.94
CA VAL A 93 -15.79 15.60 20.39
C VAL A 93 -15.69 14.11 20.66
N LYS A 94 -15.13 13.71 21.80
CA LYS A 94 -15.06 12.30 22.18
C LYS A 94 -16.46 11.79 22.53
N GLU A 95 -16.74 10.52 22.18
CA GLU A 95 -18.02 9.86 22.45
C GLU A 95 -18.40 9.69 23.91
#